data_AF-A0A8C4QXJ9-F1
#
_entry.id   AF-A0A8C4QXJ9-F1
#
_cell.length_a   1.000
_cell.length_b   1.000
_cell.length_c   1.000
_cell.angle_alpha   90.00
_cell.angle_beta   90.00
_cell.angle_gamma   90.00
#
_symmetry.space_group_name_H-M   'P 1'
#
loop_
_entity.id
_entity.type
_entity.pdbx_description
1 polymer ?
#
loop_
_entity_poly.entity_id
_entity_poly.type
_entity_poly.pdbx_seq_one_letter_code
_entity_poly.pdbx_strand_id
1 'polypeptide(L)'
;IAATERAGKGEAWLRAELERLARALSDASRDKVQAAEYGLAVLEEQQALQQRYEDLERAGDALRRENDALKEVAVSLFHQSFSILHPVGESREEQLLAESATQEELLAGRIAGLGGELRRARAALVSVTIGSERLHRVWQRLEEMELQRSQLRDELKEWKARETRLALDVSELEEENISLQKQVSMLRQNQVEYETLKLDTRRLAEETEVLQAQLEEAERLEKISARQLAEALEAVAAEREQKNSLRADLSRYVAMHEASLGSQHTALMLTELSPLGVHATTVERPGCEEVKPINGYLEGSMEVEDETLDGDIIDALLSKLEGAEDELTSTRATLSDKQQILNKLIEQLKPLGFLLASKWCSAVGSAIRSDGDGLALSVDGEEVPQAHVKALVAAVFELRALGKGEGKECSVQAGDIWEQEKEEEPSEDAVEQLAQLKDDNEKQRKVIERLEDDLKKSQEATSGSQEALATAREQLVGFTEELAALSRHLCMNDIDAPNLENHSDAIPRPVLACTDASLPASVVDLRAEPLGVSALMTIVREQMRHLKEATERAAAVAAAAKRHSEVTGRSDEIAEREREGLAEEVLKLRSLLSTKREQIATLRTVLKANKQVLISKIAFS
;
A
#
# COMPACT_ATOMS: atom_id res chain seq x y z
N ILE A 1 15.49 122.93 -194.08
CA ILE A 1 14.64 123.53 -193.02
C ILE A 1 13.85 122.39 -192.38
N ALA A 2 13.71 122.38 -191.05
CA ALA A 2 13.04 121.37 -190.20
C ALA A 2 13.92 120.20 -189.65
N ALA A 3 15.18 120.49 -189.29
CA ALA A 3 16.03 119.60 -188.47
C ALA A 3 15.85 119.81 -186.95
N THR A 4 14.86 120.60 -186.52
CA THR A 4 14.72 121.11 -185.14
C THR A 4 13.55 120.52 -184.34
N GLU A 5 12.69 119.68 -184.92
CA GLU A 5 11.52 119.10 -184.20
C GLU A 5 11.72 117.67 -183.67
N ARG A 6 12.85 117.01 -183.98
CA ARG A 6 13.20 115.69 -183.40
C ARG A 6 14.03 115.74 -182.11
N ALA A 7 14.62 116.89 -181.78
CA ALA A 7 15.47 117.03 -180.58
C ALA A 7 14.67 117.31 -179.29
N GLY A 8 13.54 118.04 -179.38
CA GLY A 8 12.76 118.45 -178.19
C GLY A 8 11.92 117.34 -177.53
N LYS A 9 11.59 116.25 -178.24
CA LYS A 9 10.79 115.13 -177.68
C LYS A 9 11.62 114.10 -176.90
N GLY A 10 12.95 114.07 -177.09
CA GLY A 10 13.85 113.15 -176.37
C GLY A 10 14.23 113.64 -174.97
N GLU A 11 14.44 114.95 -174.79
CA GLU A 11 14.85 115.51 -173.49
C GLU A 11 13.75 115.45 -172.42
N ALA A 12 12.48 115.66 -172.81
CA ALA A 12 11.37 115.62 -171.86
C ALA A 12 11.12 114.20 -171.31
N TRP A 13 11.32 113.17 -172.13
CA TRP A 13 11.19 111.77 -171.72
C TRP A 13 12.32 111.35 -170.74
N LEU A 14 13.56 111.75 -171.03
CA LEU A 14 14.70 111.47 -170.16
C LEU A 14 14.59 112.15 -168.78
N ARG A 15 14.06 113.37 -168.69
CA ARG A 15 13.84 114.04 -167.39
C ARG A 15 12.75 113.36 -166.56
N ALA A 16 11.62 112.99 -167.18
CA ALA A 16 10.55 112.28 -166.49
C ALA A 16 11.00 110.88 -166.02
N GLU A 17 11.82 110.20 -166.83
CA GLU A 17 12.37 108.89 -166.46
C GLU A 17 13.43 109.00 -165.35
N LEU A 18 14.27 110.05 -165.36
CA LEU A 18 15.20 110.35 -164.26
C LEU A 18 14.47 110.67 -162.96
N GLU A 19 13.38 111.44 -162.99
CA GLU A 19 12.56 111.70 -161.79
C GLU A 19 11.86 110.45 -161.27
N ARG A 20 11.34 109.59 -162.16
CA ARG A 20 10.74 108.30 -161.78
C ARG A 20 11.78 107.38 -161.13
N LEU A 21 12.98 107.29 -161.72
CA LEU A 21 14.10 106.53 -161.17
C LEU A 21 14.62 107.11 -159.86
N ALA A 22 14.65 108.44 -159.71
CA ALA A 22 15.05 109.09 -158.46
C ALA A 22 14.05 108.84 -157.32
N ARG A 23 12.74 108.90 -157.60
CA ARG A 23 11.70 108.54 -156.62
C ARG A 23 11.74 107.06 -156.28
N ALA A 24 11.85 106.17 -157.28
CA ALA A 24 12.00 104.74 -157.04
C ALA A 24 13.27 104.40 -156.24
N LEU A 25 14.37 105.13 -156.45
CA LEU A 25 15.60 104.98 -155.67
C LEU A 25 15.43 105.50 -154.23
N SER A 26 14.69 106.59 -154.02
CA SER A 26 14.39 107.16 -152.71
C SER A 26 13.41 106.29 -151.91
N ASP A 27 12.40 105.72 -152.56
CA ASP A 27 11.46 104.80 -151.92
C ASP A 27 12.18 103.50 -151.57
N ALA A 28 13.00 102.96 -152.49
CA ALA A 28 13.84 101.80 -152.22
C ALA A 28 14.90 102.06 -151.13
N SER A 29 15.43 103.28 -150.98
CA SER A 29 16.36 103.60 -149.89
C SER A 29 15.62 103.74 -148.55
N ARG A 30 14.42 104.34 -148.54
CA ARG A 30 13.58 104.41 -147.34
C ARG A 30 13.13 103.04 -146.87
N ASP A 31 12.70 102.17 -147.79
CA ASP A 31 12.29 100.80 -147.47
C ASP A 31 13.48 99.97 -146.95
N LYS A 32 14.69 100.18 -147.49
CA LYS A 32 15.91 99.57 -146.96
C LYS A 32 16.25 100.05 -145.56
N VAL A 33 16.11 101.35 -145.29
CA VAL A 33 16.34 101.91 -143.95
C VAL A 33 15.30 101.37 -142.97
N GLN A 34 14.02 101.36 -143.35
CA GLN A 34 12.96 100.79 -142.51
C GLN A 34 13.17 99.30 -142.25
N ALA A 35 13.56 98.51 -143.25
CA ALA A 35 13.89 97.09 -143.07
C ALA A 35 15.11 96.88 -142.15
N ALA A 36 16.10 97.77 -142.19
CA ALA A 36 17.24 97.73 -141.28
C ALA A 36 16.86 98.14 -139.85
N GLU A 37 15.97 99.13 -139.69
CA GLU A 37 15.45 99.56 -138.39
C GLU A 37 14.59 98.46 -137.75
N TYR A 38 13.68 97.84 -138.51
CA TYR A 38 12.93 96.67 -138.03
C TYR A 38 13.85 95.47 -137.77
N GLY A 39 14.86 95.25 -138.62
CA GLY A 39 15.86 94.21 -138.41
C GLY A 39 16.67 94.41 -137.14
N LEU A 40 17.07 95.66 -136.84
CA LEU A 40 17.77 96.01 -135.60
C LEU A 40 16.85 95.86 -134.39
N ALA A 41 15.62 96.36 -134.44
CA ALA A 41 14.65 96.21 -133.36
C ALA A 41 14.38 94.73 -133.04
N VAL A 42 14.24 93.88 -134.06
CA VAL A 42 14.09 92.43 -133.88
C VAL A 42 15.34 91.80 -133.27
N LEU A 43 16.54 92.22 -133.67
CA LEU A 43 17.78 91.72 -133.08
C LEU A 43 17.96 92.17 -131.62
N GLU A 44 17.58 93.42 -131.29
CA GLU A 44 17.58 93.94 -129.93
C GLU A 44 16.55 93.19 -129.05
N GLU A 45 15.34 92.94 -129.57
CA GLU A 45 14.34 92.10 -128.90
C GLU A 45 14.82 90.65 -128.74
N GLN A 46 15.47 90.10 -129.76
CA GLN A 46 16.03 88.75 -129.71
C GLN A 46 17.15 88.65 -128.66
N GLN A 47 18.04 89.64 -128.58
CA GLN A 47 19.08 89.73 -127.56
C GLN A 47 18.48 89.90 -126.16
N ALA A 48 17.47 90.75 -126.00
CA ALA A 48 16.78 90.95 -124.73
C ALA A 48 16.05 89.69 -124.26
N LEU A 49 15.42 88.94 -125.19
CA LEU A 49 14.82 87.64 -124.90
C LEU A 49 15.87 86.60 -124.53
N GLN A 50 16.99 86.54 -125.26
CA GLN A 50 18.09 85.63 -124.95
C GLN A 50 18.64 85.88 -123.54
N GLN A 51 18.90 87.14 -123.17
CA GLN A 51 19.32 87.47 -121.82
C GLN A 51 18.31 87.03 -120.77
N ARG A 52 17.01 87.24 -121.01
CA ARG A 52 15.94 86.77 -120.11
C ARG A 52 15.89 85.24 -120.01
N TYR A 53 16.07 84.52 -121.12
CA TYR A 53 16.13 83.05 -121.11
C TYR A 53 17.34 82.57 -120.31
N GLU A 54 18.52 83.14 -120.55
CA GLU A 54 19.73 82.80 -119.79
C GLU A 54 19.57 83.12 -118.30
N ASP A 55 18.96 84.26 -117.94
CA ASP A 55 18.69 84.62 -116.54
C ASP A 55 17.68 83.66 -115.89
N LEU A 56 16.64 83.25 -116.63
CA LEU A 56 15.67 82.24 -116.17
C LEU A 56 16.31 80.85 -116.03
N GLU A 57 17.23 80.46 -116.92
CA GLU A 57 18.00 79.21 -116.81
C GLU A 57 18.92 79.25 -115.59
N ARG A 58 19.65 80.36 -115.37
CA ARG A 58 20.47 80.56 -114.17
C ARG A 58 19.63 80.48 -112.90
N ALA A 59 18.46 81.10 -112.88
CA ALA A 59 17.53 81.04 -111.75
C ALA A 59 16.94 79.63 -111.56
N GLY A 60 16.60 78.94 -112.65
CA GLY A 60 16.12 77.56 -112.62
C GLY A 60 17.18 76.60 -112.09
N ASP A 61 18.43 76.76 -112.50
CA ASP A 61 19.57 75.99 -111.99
C ASP A 61 19.86 76.32 -110.52
N ALA A 62 19.72 77.58 -110.10
CA ALA A 62 19.86 77.98 -108.70
C ALA A 62 18.80 77.29 -107.82
N LEU A 63 17.52 77.35 -108.23
CA LEU A 63 16.43 76.68 -107.53
C LEU A 63 16.58 75.16 -107.49
N ARG A 64 17.10 74.53 -108.56
CA ARG A 64 17.41 73.10 -108.55
C ARG A 64 18.48 72.77 -107.50
N ARG A 65 19.57 73.53 -107.47
CA ARG A 65 20.64 73.37 -106.46
C ARG A 65 20.12 73.58 -105.04
N GLU A 66 19.27 74.58 -104.82
CA GLU A 66 18.61 74.79 -103.51
C GLU A 66 17.70 73.61 -103.14
N ASN A 67 16.93 73.08 -104.09
CA ASN A 67 16.05 71.94 -103.86
C ASN A 67 16.84 70.66 -103.53
N ASP A 68 17.95 70.43 -104.24
CA ASP A 68 18.83 69.29 -104.00
C ASP A 68 19.54 69.43 -102.65
N ALA A 69 20.03 70.62 -102.29
CA ALA A 69 20.58 70.89 -100.96
C ALA A 69 19.55 70.67 -99.84
N LEU A 70 18.30 71.08 -100.03
CA LEU A 70 17.22 70.84 -99.05
C LEU A 70 16.89 69.36 -98.91
N LYS A 71 16.88 68.59 -100.01
CA LYS A 71 16.69 67.13 -99.97
C LYS A 71 17.83 66.43 -99.25
N GLU A 72 19.08 66.81 -99.51
CA GLU A 72 20.24 66.26 -98.81
C GLU A 72 20.18 66.55 -97.31
N VAL A 73 19.82 67.78 -96.92
CA VAL A 73 19.62 68.14 -95.50
C VAL A 73 18.48 67.32 -94.88
N ALA A 74 17.36 67.13 -95.57
CA ALA A 74 16.24 66.34 -95.06
C ALA A 74 16.60 64.86 -94.87
N VAL A 75 17.33 64.27 -95.84
CA VAL A 75 17.83 62.89 -95.74
C VAL A 75 18.86 62.77 -94.61
N SER A 76 19.75 63.75 -94.47
CA SER A 76 20.74 63.81 -93.38
C SER A 76 20.06 63.89 -92.01
N LEU A 77 19.08 64.77 -91.85
CA LEU A 77 18.31 64.91 -90.60
C LEU A 77 17.48 63.66 -90.29
N PHE A 78 16.89 63.02 -91.31
CA PHE A 78 16.18 61.76 -91.14
C PHE A 78 17.13 60.65 -90.73
N HIS A 79 18.29 60.51 -91.39
CA HIS A 79 19.29 59.53 -91.03
C HIS A 79 19.86 59.77 -89.64
N GLN A 80 20.11 61.02 -89.25
CA GLN A 80 20.55 61.40 -87.91
C GLN A 80 19.48 61.07 -86.86
N SER A 81 18.21 61.40 -87.12
CA SER A 81 17.11 61.09 -86.22
C SER A 81 16.89 59.59 -86.09
N PHE A 82 16.95 58.84 -87.20
CA PHE A 82 16.82 57.39 -87.21
C PHE A 82 18.00 56.70 -86.52
N SER A 83 19.23 57.15 -86.79
CA SER A 83 20.45 56.63 -86.17
C SER A 83 20.48 56.86 -84.65
N ILE A 84 19.77 57.85 -84.12
CA ILE A 84 19.71 58.12 -82.68
C ILE A 84 18.48 57.44 -82.05
N LEU A 85 17.30 57.56 -82.65
CA LEU A 85 16.04 57.10 -82.05
C LEU A 85 15.85 55.59 -82.11
N HIS A 86 16.28 54.92 -83.19
CA HIS A 86 16.14 53.47 -83.34
C HIS A 86 16.89 52.70 -82.23
N PRO A 87 18.20 52.91 -82.02
CA PRO A 87 18.91 52.20 -80.95
C PRO A 87 18.42 52.59 -79.55
N VAL A 88 17.93 53.82 -79.35
CA VAL A 88 17.34 54.24 -78.06
C VAL A 88 15.99 53.57 -77.82
N GLY A 89 15.19 53.37 -78.87
CA GLY A 89 13.93 52.61 -78.83
C GLY A 89 14.18 51.13 -78.50
N GLU A 90 15.08 50.49 -79.24
CA GLU A 90 15.49 49.10 -78.99
C GLU A 90 16.04 48.92 -77.58
N SER A 91 16.95 49.81 -77.14
CA SER A 91 17.52 49.76 -75.78
C SER A 91 16.45 49.88 -74.70
N ARG A 92 15.41 50.70 -74.92
CA ARG A 92 14.32 50.87 -73.97
C ARG A 92 13.39 49.66 -73.93
N GLU A 93 13.07 49.06 -75.06
CA GLU A 93 12.29 47.83 -75.11
C GLU A 93 13.04 46.67 -74.47
N GLU A 94 14.34 46.52 -74.75
CA GLU A 94 15.21 45.54 -74.09
C GLU A 94 15.27 45.75 -72.57
N GLN A 95 15.33 46.99 -72.09
CA GLN A 95 15.26 47.31 -70.67
C GLN A 95 13.93 46.89 -70.04
N LEU A 96 12.80 47.21 -70.66
CA LEU A 96 11.48 46.82 -70.15
C LEU A 96 11.30 45.28 -70.15
N LEU A 97 11.82 44.60 -71.16
CA LEU A 97 11.82 43.14 -71.21
C LEU A 97 12.69 42.56 -70.09
N ALA A 98 13.87 43.10 -69.86
CA ALA A 98 14.74 42.68 -68.74
C ALA A 98 14.08 42.94 -67.37
N GLU A 99 13.42 44.09 -67.19
CA GLU A 99 12.65 44.41 -65.97
C GLU A 99 11.48 43.42 -65.78
N SER A 100 10.74 43.09 -66.85
CA SER A 100 9.65 42.11 -66.77
C SER A 100 10.16 40.71 -66.45
N ALA A 101 11.26 40.28 -67.07
CA ALA A 101 11.88 38.98 -66.82
C ALA A 101 12.39 38.86 -65.39
N THR A 102 13.03 39.90 -64.86
CA THR A 102 13.49 39.92 -63.45
C THR A 102 12.32 39.94 -62.46
N GLN A 103 11.23 40.63 -62.77
CA GLN A 103 10.01 40.59 -61.95
C GLN A 103 9.34 39.21 -61.98
N GLU A 104 9.26 38.57 -63.15
CA GLU A 104 8.76 37.20 -63.29
C GLU A 104 9.63 36.21 -62.52
N GLU A 105 10.95 36.33 -62.60
CA GLU A 105 11.88 35.51 -61.84
C GLU A 105 11.71 35.69 -60.31
N LEU A 106 11.52 36.93 -59.85
CA LEU A 106 11.24 37.22 -58.44
C LEU A 106 9.91 36.61 -57.97
N LEU A 107 8.85 36.74 -58.77
CA LEU A 107 7.55 36.17 -58.45
C LEU A 107 7.61 34.63 -58.48
N ALA A 108 8.28 34.05 -59.47
CA ALA A 108 8.51 32.62 -59.56
C ALA A 108 9.31 32.10 -58.35
N GLY A 109 10.37 32.80 -57.96
CA GLY A 109 11.15 32.50 -56.76
C GLY A 109 10.31 32.56 -55.49
N ARG A 110 9.44 33.57 -55.36
CA ARG A 110 8.53 33.69 -54.21
C ARG A 110 7.48 32.58 -54.17
N ILE A 111 6.90 32.21 -55.31
CA ILE A 111 5.97 31.07 -55.42
C ILE A 111 6.66 29.76 -55.06
N ALA A 112 7.88 29.54 -55.55
CA ALA A 112 8.68 28.36 -55.21
C ALA A 112 9.03 28.31 -53.72
N GLY A 113 9.40 29.45 -53.12
CA GLY A 113 9.66 29.59 -51.69
C GLY A 113 8.44 29.24 -50.84
N LEU A 114 7.30 29.89 -51.11
CA LEU A 114 6.03 29.63 -50.41
C LEU A 114 5.54 28.19 -50.62
N GLY A 115 5.69 27.64 -51.83
CA GLY A 115 5.38 26.24 -52.11
C GLY A 115 6.30 25.26 -51.38
N GLY A 116 7.57 25.63 -51.15
CA GLY A 116 8.50 24.89 -50.32
C GLY A 116 8.16 24.94 -48.83
N GLU A 117 7.78 26.12 -48.33
CA GLU A 117 7.31 26.31 -46.95
C GLU A 117 6.03 25.53 -46.68
N LEU A 118 5.04 25.58 -47.59
CA LEU A 118 3.81 24.83 -47.46
C LEU A 118 4.06 23.31 -47.43
N ARG A 119 4.97 22.81 -48.28
CA ARG A 119 5.36 21.39 -48.26
C ARG A 119 6.04 21.00 -46.94
N ARG A 120 6.96 21.82 -46.44
CA ARG A 120 7.61 21.61 -45.14
C ARG A 120 6.62 21.63 -43.99
N ALA A 121 5.69 22.59 -43.97
CA ALA A 121 4.64 22.69 -42.95
C ALA A 121 3.70 21.47 -42.98
N ARG A 122 3.30 21.00 -44.18
CA ARG A 122 2.51 19.78 -44.33
C ARG A 122 3.25 18.53 -43.82
N ALA A 123 4.53 18.39 -44.16
CA ALA A 123 5.34 17.28 -43.68
C ALA A 123 5.49 17.30 -42.14
N ALA A 124 5.70 18.49 -41.56
CA ALA A 124 5.75 18.67 -40.11
C ALA A 124 4.41 18.30 -39.45
N LEU A 125 3.27 18.73 -40.03
CA LEU A 125 1.95 18.37 -39.52
C LEU A 125 1.74 16.85 -39.52
N VAL A 126 2.06 16.16 -40.60
CA VAL A 126 1.96 14.69 -40.68
C VAL A 126 2.87 13.99 -39.66
N SER A 127 4.09 14.49 -39.46
CA SER A 127 4.99 13.97 -38.44
C SER A 127 4.40 14.13 -37.03
N VAL A 128 3.83 15.30 -36.73
CA VAL A 128 3.17 15.56 -35.44
C VAL A 128 1.92 14.70 -35.25
N THR A 129 1.09 14.48 -36.29
CA THR A 129 -0.09 13.62 -36.17
C THR A 129 0.31 12.17 -35.89
N ILE A 130 1.32 11.64 -36.59
CA ILE A 130 1.84 10.30 -36.32
C ILE A 130 2.44 10.22 -34.90
N GLY A 131 3.16 11.25 -34.47
CA GLY A 131 3.67 11.36 -33.10
C GLY A 131 2.55 11.33 -32.06
N SER A 132 1.48 12.08 -32.29
CA SER A 132 0.29 12.12 -31.44
C SER A 132 -0.41 10.77 -31.37
N GLU A 133 -0.58 10.07 -32.49
CA GLU A 133 -1.15 8.72 -32.52
C GLU A 133 -0.29 7.71 -31.76
N ARG A 134 1.03 7.79 -31.90
CA ARG A 134 1.97 6.94 -31.14
C ARG A 134 1.84 7.21 -29.64
N LEU A 135 1.80 8.47 -29.22
CA LEU A 135 1.58 8.85 -27.82
C LEU A 135 0.22 8.36 -27.31
N HIS A 136 -0.84 8.45 -28.12
CA HIS A 136 -2.15 7.95 -27.75
C HIS A 136 -2.15 6.43 -27.50
N ARG A 137 -1.47 5.64 -28.35
CA ARG A 137 -1.32 4.18 -28.12
C ARG A 137 -0.56 3.87 -26.84
N VAL A 138 0.49 4.64 -26.52
CA VAL A 138 1.23 4.49 -25.25
C VAL A 138 0.34 4.84 -24.06
N TRP A 139 -0.47 5.90 -24.18
CA TRP A 139 -1.41 6.30 -23.15
C TRP A 139 -2.48 5.24 -22.88
N GLN A 140 -3.05 4.63 -23.92
CA GLN A 140 -4.00 3.51 -23.78
C GLN A 140 -3.36 2.31 -23.05
N ARG A 141 -2.14 1.93 -23.45
CA ARG A 141 -1.40 0.85 -22.75
C ARG A 141 -1.12 1.20 -21.30
N LEU A 142 -0.80 2.46 -21.00
CA LEU A 142 -0.62 2.90 -19.63
C LEU A 142 -1.91 2.69 -18.84
N GLU A 143 -3.05 3.16 -19.35
CA GLU A 143 -4.37 3.01 -18.73
C GLU A 143 -4.74 1.53 -18.48
N GLU A 144 -4.49 0.65 -19.45
CA GLU A 144 -4.65 -0.81 -19.29
C GLU A 144 -3.80 -1.36 -18.13
N MET A 145 -2.53 -0.95 -18.06
CA MET A 145 -1.62 -1.36 -16.98
C MET A 145 -2.03 -0.76 -15.63
N GLU A 146 -2.61 0.45 -15.60
CA GLU A 146 -3.14 1.05 -14.38
C GLU A 146 -4.34 0.28 -13.86
N LEU A 147 -5.23 -0.16 -14.77
CA LEU A 147 -6.37 -1.00 -14.44
C LEU A 147 -5.92 -2.36 -13.90
N GLN A 148 -4.99 -3.05 -14.57
CA GLN A 148 -4.42 -4.31 -14.07
C GLN A 148 -3.78 -4.15 -12.69
N ARG A 149 -3.03 -3.06 -12.47
CA ARG A 149 -2.45 -2.74 -11.16
C ARG A 149 -3.52 -2.47 -10.10
N SER A 150 -4.68 -1.91 -10.47
CA SER A 150 -5.81 -1.78 -9.52
C SER A 150 -6.42 -3.14 -9.17
N GLN A 151 -6.65 -4.00 -10.17
CA GLN A 151 -7.19 -5.34 -9.99
C GLN A 151 -6.28 -6.19 -9.08
N LEU A 152 -4.97 -6.23 -9.36
CA LEU A 152 -4.00 -6.95 -8.53
C LEU A 152 -3.93 -6.40 -7.10
N ARG A 153 -4.13 -5.09 -6.90
CA ARG A 153 -4.20 -4.51 -5.55
C ARG A 153 -5.45 -4.96 -4.80
N ASP A 154 -6.57 -5.09 -5.48
CA ASP A 154 -7.82 -5.55 -4.86
C ASP A 154 -7.75 -7.05 -4.56
N GLU A 155 -7.22 -7.86 -5.47
CA GLU A 155 -6.92 -9.28 -5.21
C GLU A 155 -5.99 -9.43 -4.00
N LEU A 156 -4.93 -8.62 -3.90
CA LEU A 156 -4.02 -8.65 -2.75
C LEU A 156 -4.73 -8.30 -1.44
N LYS A 157 -5.67 -7.34 -1.45
CA LYS A 157 -6.48 -7.04 -0.26
C LYS A 157 -7.37 -8.22 0.12
N GLU A 158 -7.99 -8.88 -0.85
CA GLU A 158 -8.79 -10.08 -0.60
C GLU A 158 -7.95 -11.22 -0.04
N TRP A 159 -6.76 -11.47 -0.59
CA TRP A 159 -5.84 -12.48 -0.08
C TRP A 159 -5.42 -12.18 1.37
N LYS A 160 -5.11 -10.92 1.70
CA LYS A 160 -4.82 -10.50 3.08
C LYS A 160 -6.02 -10.68 4.01
N ALA A 161 -7.23 -10.39 3.54
CA ALA A 161 -8.46 -10.62 4.31
C ALA A 161 -8.71 -12.12 4.55
N ARG A 162 -8.44 -12.97 3.55
CA ARG A 162 -8.53 -14.44 3.69
C ARG A 162 -7.45 -14.96 4.66
N GLU A 163 -6.23 -14.48 4.55
CA GLU A 163 -5.11 -14.86 5.43
C GLU A 163 -5.40 -14.48 6.88
N THR A 164 -5.84 -13.26 7.13
CA THR A 164 -6.22 -12.82 8.50
C THR A 164 -7.37 -13.64 9.06
N ARG A 165 -8.38 -13.99 8.26
CA ARG A 165 -9.46 -14.88 8.68
C ARG A 165 -8.95 -16.27 9.03
N LEU A 166 -8.15 -16.89 8.17
CA LEU A 166 -7.57 -18.22 8.44
C LEU A 166 -6.66 -18.21 9.67
N ALA A 167 -5.92 -17.13 9.91
CA ALA A 167 -5.10 -16.98 11.11
C ALA A 167 -5.95 -16.92 12.38
N LEU A 168 -7.12 -16.26 12.34
CA LEU A 168 -8.08 -16.26 13.45
C LEU A 168 -8.66 -17.66 13.67
N ASP A 169 -9.11 -18.33 12.59
CA ASP A 169 -9.64 -19.70 12.68
C ASP A 169 -8.61 -20.66 13.29
N VAL A 170 -7.32 -20.53 12.92
CA VAL A 170 -6.22 -21.32 13.50
C VAL A 170 -6.04 -21.00 14.99
N SER A 171 -6.07 -19.73 15.37
CA SER A 171 -5.98 -19.31 16.79
C SER A 171 -7.13 -19.90 17.63
N GLU A 172 -8.36 -19.87 17.11
CA GLU A 172 -9.53 -20.46 17.79
C GLU A 172 -9.36 -21.97 17.99
N LEU A 173 -8.90 -22.68 16.96
CA LEU A 173 -8.63 -24.12 17.05
C LEU A 173 -7.49 -24.45 18.02
N GLU A 174 -6.46 -23.61 18.11
CA GLU A 174 -5.37 -23.76 19.09
C GLU A 174 -5.89 -23.58 20.53
N GLU A 175 -6.75 -22.59 20.77
CA GLU A 175 -7.40 -22.37 22.07
C GLU A 175 -8.29 -23.57 22.47
N GLU A 176 -9.10 -24.08 21.54
CA GLU A 176 -9.91 -25.27 21.75
C GLU A 176 -9.04 -26.48 22.09
N ASN A 177 -7.94 -26.71 21.36
CA ASN A 177 -7.01 -27.81 21.63
C ASN A 177 -6.37 -27.69 23.02
N ILE A 178 -5.93 -26.50 23.41
CA ILE A 178 -5.41 -26.24 24.76
C ILE A 178 -6.49 -26.53 25.82
N SER A 179 -7.74 -26.15 25.57
CA SER A 179 -8.86 -26.42 26.48
C SER A 179 -9.12 -27.92 26.65
N LEU A 180 -9.11 -28.68 25.54
CA LEU A 180 -9.28 -30.12 25.54
C LEU A 180 -8.11 -30.82 26.24
N GLN A 181 -6.87 -30.39 26.01
CA GLN A 181 -5.69 -30.91 26.70
C GLN A 181 -5.76 -30.68 28.22
N LYS A 182 -6.26 -29.52 28.66
CA LYS A 182 -6.51 -29.24 30.08
C LYS A 182 -7.59 -30.16 30.65
N GLN A 183 -8.70 -30.35 29.94
CA GLN A 183 -9.77 -31.27 30.36
C GLN A 183 -9.26 -32.71 30.47
N VAL A 184 -8.52 -33.20 29.47
CA VAL A 184 -7.91 -34.54 29.51
C VAL A 184 -6.94 -34.68 30.69
N SER A 185 -6.12 -33.66 30.97
CA SER A 185 -5.21 -33.69 32.11
C SER A 185 -5.95 -33.73 33.44
N MET A 186 -7.03 -32.96 33.58
CA MET A 186 -7.89 -32.97 34.76
C MET A 186 -8.58 -34.32 34.93
N LEU A 187 -9.11 -34.92 33.86
CA LEU A 187 -9.71 -36.25 33.91
C LEU A 187 -8.70 -37.32 34.33
N ARG A 188 -7.45 -37.24 33.84
CA ARG A 188 -6.37 -38.14 34.28
C ARG A 188 -6.06 -37.97 35.76
N GLN A 189 -6.03 -36.73 36.26
CA GLN A 189 -5.86 -36.46 37.68
C GLN A 189 -7.02 -37.05 38.50
N ASN A 190 -8.27 -36.77 38.12
CA ASN A 190 -9.47 -37.30 38.79
C ASN A 190 -9.50 -38.84 38.76
N GLN A 191 -9.01 -39.47 37.69
CA GLN A 191 -8.90 -40.92 37.60
C GLN A 191 -7.90 -41.48 38.64
N VAL A 192 -6.76 -40.82 38.83
CA VAL A 192 -5.79 -41.21 39.86
C VAL A 192 -6.42 -41.04 41.25
N GLU A 193 -7.08 -39.91 41.50
CA GLU A 193 -7.78 -39.66 42.77
C GLU A 193 -8.84 -40.72 43.07
N TYR A 194 -9.64 -41.09 42.06
CA TYR A 194 -10.63 -42.16 42.19
C TYR A 194 -10.00 -43.51 42.55
N GLU A 195 -8.92 -43.91 41.87
CA GLU A 195 -8.23 -45.16 42.20
C GLU A 195 -7.59 -45.11 43.60
N THR A 196 -7.09 -43.95 44.05
CA THR A 196 -6.61 -43.81 45.44
C THR A 196 -7.72 -43.98 46.46
N LEU A 197 -8.87 -43.31 46.28
CA LEU A 197 -10.03 -43.43 47.17
C LEU A 197 -10.60 -44.85 47.18
N LYS A 198 -10.59 -45.54 46.03
CA LYS A 198 -11.01 -46.94 45.92
C LYS A 198 -10.10 -47.88 46.72
N LEU A 199 -8.79 -47.65 46.71
CA LEU A 199 -7.85 -48.40 47.55
C LEU A 199 -8.08 -48.12 49.03
N ASP A 200 -8.29 -46.88 49.42
CA ASP A 200 -8.56 -46.51 50.81
C ASP A 200 -9.90 -47.08 51.30
N THR A 201 -10.93 -47.08 50.45
CA THR A 201 -12.23 -47.71 50.76
C THR A 201 -12.07 -49.21 51.01
N ARG A 202 -11.23 -49.90 50.21
CA ARG A 202 -10.94 -51.33 50.42
C ARG A 202 -10.19 -51.57 51.73
N ARG A 203 -9.17 -50.77 52.03
CA ARG A 203 -8.43 -50.86 53.31
C ARG A 203 -9.36 -50.67 54.51
N LEU A 204 -10.21 -49.65 54.47
CA LEU A 204 -11.21 -49.41 55.51
C LEU A 204 -12.20 -50.57 55.62
N ALA A 205 -12.62 -51.16 54.50
CA ALA A 205 -13.47 -52.36 54.52
C ALA A 205 -12.76 -53.55 55.20
N GLU A 206 -11.51 -53.83 54.84
CA GLU A 206 -10.69 -54.87 55.49
C GLU A 206 -10.53 -54.62 57.00
N GLU A 207 -10.27 -53.37 57.41
CA GLU A 207 -10.22 -52.98 58.82
C GLU A 207 -11.55 -53.22 59.53
N THR A 208 -12.69 -52.89 58.88
CA THR A 208 -14.01 -53.16 59.46
C THR A 208 -14.30 -54.65 59.60
N GLU A 209 -13.88 -55.50 58.64
CA GLU A 209 -14.04 -56.95 58.72
C GLU A 209 -13.23 -57.55 59.87
N VAL A 210 -11.99 -57.07 60.07
CA VAL A 210 -11.15 -57.48 61.21
C VAL A 210 -11.78 -57.08 62.54
N LEU A 211 -12.28 -55.84 62.65
CA LEU A 211 -12.96 -55.37 63.86
C LEU A 211 -14.26 -56.15 64.13
N GLN A 212 -15.01 -56.50 63.09
CA GLN A 212 -16.20 -57.35 63.21
C GLN A 212 -15.83 -58.75 63.72
N ALA A 213 -14.78 -59.37 63.16
CA ALA A 213 -14.32 -60.68 63.63
C ALA A 213 -13.88 -60.65 65.11
N GLN A 214 -13.17 -59.58 65.52
CA GLN A 214 -12.78 -59.37 66.92
C GLN A 214 -14.00 -59.19 67.84
N LEU A 215 -15.01 -58.43 67.38
CA LEU A 215 -16.27 -58.26 68.12
C LEU A 215 -17.00 -59.60 68.27
N GLU A 216 -17.12 -60.40 67.21
CA GLU A 216 -17.75 -61.71 67.29
C GLU A 216 -17.02 -62.67 68.23
N GLU A 217 -15.68 -62.65 68.25
CA GLU A 217 -14.89 -63.44 69.19
C GLU A 217 -15.12 -62.97 70.64
N ALA A 218 -15.15 -61.66 70.88
CA ALA A 218 -15.48 -61.10 72.19
C ALA A 218 -16.89 -61.52 72.65
N GLU A 219 -17.89 -61.47 71.75
CA GLU A 219 -19.24 -61.95 72.04
C GLU A 219 -19.28 -63.46 72.32
N ARG A 220 -18.50 -64.27 71.60
CA ARG A 220 -18.39 -65.72 71.85
C ARG A 220 -17.82 -65.97 73.24
N LEU A 221 -16.76 -65.25 73.62
CA LEU A 221 -16.15 -65.32 74.95
C LEU A 221 -17.11 -64.86 76.05
N GLU A 222 -17.88 -63.79 75.82
CA GLU A 222 -18.92 -63.33 76.73
C GLU A 222 -20.01 -64.39 76.92
N LYS A 223 -20.48 -65.01 75.84
CA LYS A 223 -21.46 -66.12 75.91
C LYS A 223 -20.92 -67.31 76.69
N ILE A 224 -19.63 -67.63 76.56
CA ILE A 224 -18.99 -68.72 77.32
C ILE A 224 -18.89 -68.35 78.79
N SER A 225 -18.39 -67.16 79.13
CA SER A 225 -18.24 -66.72 80.52
C SER A 225 -19.60 -66.60 81.21
N ALA A 226 -20.64 -66.11 80.50
CA ALA A 226 -22.01 -66.08 81.00
C ALA A 226 -22.56 -67.49 81.30
N ARG A 227 -22.33 -68.48 80.42
CA ARG A 227 -22.71 -69.88 80.67
C ARG A 227 -21.96 -70.46 81.87
N GLN A 228 -20.64 -70.26 81.95
CA GLN A 228 -19.83 -70.72 83.08
C GLN A 228 -20.30 -70.11 84.41
N LEU A 229 -20.66 -68.82 84.41
CA LEU A 229 -21.25 -68.16 85.57
C LEU A 229 -22.61 -68.78 85.93
N ALA A 230 -23.47 -69.05 84.96
CA ALA A 230 -24.77 -69.69 85.19
C ALA A 230 -24.61 -71.12 85.77
N GLU A 231 -23.74 -71.95 85.20
CA GLU A 231 -23.43 -73.29 85.70
C GLU A 231 -22.86 -73.26 87.12
N ALA A 232 -21.98 -72.31 87.43
CA ALA A 232 -21.45 -72.13 88.79
C ALA A 232 -22.55 -71.72 89.78
N LEU A 233 -23.47 -70.84 89.37
CA LEU A 233 -24.62 -70.45 90.18
C LEU A 233 -25.58 -71.62 90.43
N GLU A 234 -25.86 -72.45 89.41
CA GLU A 234 -26.67 -73.67 89.54
C GLU A 234 -26.00 -74.71 90.44
N ALA A 235 -24.69 -74.93 90.30
CA ALA A 235 -23.92 -75.81 91.18
C ALA A 235 -24.02 -75.34 92.64
N VAL A 236 -23.87 -74.04 92.91
CA VAL A 236 -24.05 -73.47 94.25
C VAL A 236 -25.49 -73.64 94.75
N ALA A 237 -26.49 -73.50 93.88
CA ALA A 237 -27.90 -73.74 94.24
C ALA A 237 -28.15 -75.21 94.60
N ALA A 238 -27.60 -76.15 93.81
CA ALA A 238 -27.67 -77.59 94.08
C ALA A 238 -26.96 -77.96 95.40
N GLU A 239 -25.76 -77.42 95.66
CA GLU A 239 -25.05 -77.59 96.93
C GLU A 239 -25.85 -77.04 98.12
N ARG A 240 -26.53 -75.89 97.95
CA ARG A 240 -27.44 -75.35 98.98
C ARG A 240 -28.64 -76.26 99.20
N GLU A 241 -29.23 -76.80 98.14
CA GLU A 241 -30.37 -77.72 98.22
C GLU A 241 -29.97 -79.04 98.90
N GLN A 242 -28.83 -79.63 98.52
CA GLN A 242 -28.25 -80.80 99.20
C GLN A 242 -27.94 -80.51 100.67
N LYS A 243 -27.35 -79.36 100.99
CA LYS A 243 -27.12 -78.95 102.38
C LYS A 243 -28.43 -78.81 103.16
N ASN A 244 -29.47 -78.29 102.52
CA ASN A 244 -30.80 -78.15 103.12
C ASN A 244 -31.49 -79.51 103.30
N SER A 245 -31.36 -80.44 102.35
CA SER A 245 -31.91 -81.80 102.48
C SER A 245 -31.20 -82.59 103.58
N LEU A 246 -29.87 -82.54 103.65
CA LEU A 246 -29.10 -83.13 104.74
C LEU A 246 -29.47 -82.50 106.09
N ARG A 247 -29.66 -81.17 106.15
CA ARG A 247 -30.18 -80.50 107.36
C ARG A 247 -31.58 -80.98 107.72
N ALA A 248 -32.46 -81.18 106.74
CA ALA A 248 -33.81 -81.67 106.96
C ALA A 248 -33.80 -83.13 107.46
N ASP A 249 -32.97 -84.00 106.89
CA ASP A 249 -32.82 -85.39 107.33
C ASP A 249 -32.18 -85.46 108.72
N LEU A 250 -31.14 -84.68 109.01
CA LEU A 250 -30.61 -84.52 110.37
C LEU A 250 -31.71 -84.04 111.33
N SER A 251 -32.53 -83.07 110.92
CA SER A 251 -33.65 -82.60 111.73
C SER A 251 -34.70 -83.70 111.93
N ARG A 252 -34.96 -84.55 110.93
CA ARG A 252 -35.83 -85.75 111.06
C ARG A 252 -35.21 -86.79 111.99
N TYR A 253 -33.91 -87.04 111.91
CA TYR A 253 -33.21 -87.94 112.84
C TYR A 253 -33.25 -87.39 114.27
N VAL A 254 -33.03 -86.08 114.45
CA VAL A 254 -33.20 -85.41 115.74
C VAL A 254 -34.64 -85.52 116.21
N ALA A 255 -35.64 -85.23 115.38
CA ALA A 255 -37.06 -85.37 115.72
C ALA A 255 -37.47 -86.83 116.02
N MET A 256 -36.88 -87.82 115.33
CA MET A 256 -37.12 -89.24 115.59
C MET A 256 -36.42 -89.71 116.88
N HIS A 257 -35.23 -89.18 117.17
CA HIS A 257 -34.53 -89.38 118.43
C HIS A 257 -35.26 -88.69 119.58
N GLU A 258 -35.78 -87.47 119.38
CA GLU A 258 -36.70 -86.77 120.27
C GLU A 258 -38.03 -87.52 120.42
N ALA A 259 -38.57 -88.17 119.39
CA ALA A 259 -39.76 -89.02 119.50
C ALA A 259 -39.46 -90.36 120.21
N SER A 260 -38.24 -90.90 120.06
CA SER A 260 -37.76 -92.11 120.75
C SER A 260 -37.44 -91.84 122.23
N LEU A 261 -37.03 -90.62 122.59
CA LEU A 261 -36.72 -90.18 123.95
C LEU A 261 -37.76 -89.23 124.57
N GLY A 262 -38.87 -88.98 123.89
CA GLY A 262 -39.85 -87.94 124.24
C GLY A 262 -41.27 -88.45 124.32
N SER A 263 -41.50 -89.53 125.07
CA SER A 263 -42.84 -89.86 125.61
C SER A 263 -43.21 -89.00 126.83
N GLN A 264 -42.42 -88.00 127.21
CA GLN A 264 -42.76 -87.09 128.29
C GLN A 264 -42.16 -85.70 128.02
N HIS A 265 -42.86 -84.85 127.27
CA HIS A 265 -43.07 -83.45 127.69
C HIS A 265 -44.14 -82.77 126.82
N THR A 266 -45.14 -82.23 127.52
CA THR A 266 -46.27 -81.47 127.01
C THR A 266 -45.86 -80.08 126.49
N ALA A 267 -46.45 -79.72 125.35
CA ALA A 267 -46.95 -78.40 124.95
C ALA A 267 -46.22 -77.13 125.45
N LEU A 268 -45.69 -76.36 124.49
CA LEU A 268 -45.67 -74.90 124.58
C LEU A 268 -46.10 -74.28 123.24
N MET A 269 -47.24 -73.61 123.28
CA MET A 269 -47.60 -72.52 122.37
C MET A 269 -46.49 -71.48 122.34
N LEU A 270 -46.18 -70.93 121.16
CA LEU A 270 -45.65 -69.58 121.03
C LEU A 270 -46.03 -68.98 119.67
N THR A 271 -46.94 -68.01 119.76
CA THR A 271 -47.27 -67.00 118.76
C THR A 271 -46.13 -65.98 118.65
N GLU A 272 -46.00 -65.37 117.46
CA GLU A 272 -45.20 -64.17 117.11
C GLU A 272 -43.69 -64.42 116.94
N LEU A 273 -42.97 -63.89 115.93
CA LEU A 273 -42.91 -62.51 115.45
C LEU A 273 -42.27 -62.47 114.03
N SER A 274 -42.83 -61.68 113.11
CA SER A 274 -42.01 -60.70 112.34
C SER A 274 -41.81 -59.49 113.29
N PRO A 275 -40.74 -58.66 113.21
CA PRO A 275 -40.32 -57.99 111.97
C PRO A 275 -38.83 -57.52 111.91
N LEU A 276 -38.53 -56.72 110.86
CA LEU A 276 -37.41 -55.76 110.71
C LEU A 276 -36.03 -56.38 110.38
N GLY A 277 -35.30 -55.99 109.33
CA GLY A 277 -35.29 -54.75 108.57
C GLY A 277 -33.95 -54.04 108.75
N VAL A 278 -33.12 -53.95 107.69
CA VAL A 278 -32.09 -52.92 107.46
C VAL A 278 -31.87 -52.86 105.92
N HIS A 279 -32.53 -51.92 105.23
CA HIS A 279 -32.01 -50.64 104.69
C HIS A 279 -30.92 -50.82 103.60
N ALA A 280 -31.24 -50.54 102.32
CA ALA A 280 -31.28 -49.22 101.64
C ALA A 280 -29.85 -48.82 101.18
N THR A 281 -29.56 -48.30 99.97
CA THR A 281 -30.16 -47.24 99.14
C THR A 281 -29.58 -47.38 97.71
N THR A 282 -30.37 -47.24 96.63
CA THR A 282 -30.58 -46.01 95.84
C THR A 282 -29.31 -45.27 95.39
N VAL A 283 -29.06 -45.20 94.08
CA VAL A 283 -28.56 -43.99 93.38
C VAL A 283 -29.14 -43.99 91.96
N GLU A 284 -29.69 -42.84 91.57
CA GLU A 284 -30.29 -42.51 90.29
C GLU A 284 -29.26 -42.24 89.17
N ARG A 285 -29.78 -42.32 87.93
CA ARG A 285 -29.35 -41.70 86.65
C ARG A 285 -28.65 -40.32 86.78
N PRO A 286 -27.79 -39.90 85.81
CA PRO A 286 -28.17 -39.55 84.42
C PRO A 286 -27.09 -40.01 83.39
N GLY A 287 -27.23 -40.03 82.07
CA GLY A 287 -27.91 -39.20 81.06
C GLY A 287 -26.94 -39.08 79.86
N CYS A 288 -27.49 -38.85 78.66
CA CYS A 288 -26.84 -38.47 77.40
C CYS A 288 -26.53 -39.56 76.35
N GLU A 289 -27.39 -39.50 75.32
CA GLU A 289 -27.07 -39.52 73.87
C GLU A 289 -26.30 -40.70 73.29
N GLU A 290 -27.04 -41.56 72.58
CA GLU A 290 -26.47 -42.20 71.40
C GLU A 290 -27.39 -42.08 70.19
N VAL A 291 -26.71 -41.74 69.10
CA VAL A 291 -27.19 -41.31 67.81
C VAL A 291 -27.59 -42.53 66.97
N LYS A 292 -28.69 -42.34 66.23
CA LYS A 292 -29.23 -43.15 65.11
C LYS A 292 -28.26 -44.14 64.46
N PRO A 293 -28.68 -45.41 64.23
CA PRO A 293 -28.31 -46.12 63.03
C PRO A 293 -29.26 -45.69 61.89
N ILE A 294 -28.69 -45.04 60.87
CA ILE A 294 -29.27 -44.94 59.54
C ILE A 294 -28.96 -46.26 58.83
N ASN A 295 -29.97 -47.12 58.71
CA ASN A 295 -30.24 -47.80 57.46
C ASN A 295 -31.69 -48.23 57.46
N GLY A 296 -32.47 -47.64 56.57
CA GLY A 296 -33.78 -48.15 56.22
C GLY A 296 -33.61 -49.40 55.39
N TYR A 297 -34.60 -50.29 55.42
CA TYR A 297 -35.07 -51.04 54.26
C TYR A 297 -36.35 -51.76 54.70
N LEU A 298 -37.46 -51.36 54.06
CA LEU A 298 -38.69 -52.13 53.83
C LEU A 298 -39.54 -52.56 55.05
N GLU A 299 -40.60 -51.81 55.31
CA GLU A 299 -41.99 -52.27 55.15
C GLU A 299 -42.96 -51.14 55.54
N GLY A 300 -43.25 -50.29 54.55
CA GLY A 300 -44.39 -49.37 54.58
C GLY A 300 -45.41 -49.86 53.57
N SER A 301 -46.47 -50.51 54.06
CA SER A 301 -47.70 -50.67 53.31
C SER A 301 -48.29 -49.27 53.12
N MET A 302 -48.12 -48.69 51.93
CA MET A 302 -48.79 -47.48 51.51
C MET A 302 -49.84 -47.85 50.48
N GLU A 303 -51.05 -47.41 50.78
CA GLU A 303 -52.25 -47.53 50.01
C GLU A 303 -52.02 -47.06 48.57
N VAL A 304 -52.53 -47.83 47.62
CA VAL A 304 -52.60 -47.42 46.20
C VAL A 304 -53.64 -46.32 46.12
N GLU A 305 -53.19 -45.07 46.26
CA GLU A 305 -53.93 -43.93 45.75
C GLU A 305 -53.64 -43.80 44.25
N ASP A 306 -54.73 -43.97 43.52
CA ASP A 306 -54.89 -43.84 42.07
C ASP A 306 -54.73 -42.34 41.71
N GLU A 307 -53.49 -41.83 41.70
CA GLU A 307 -53.18 -40.49 41.20
C GLU A 307 -52.57 -40.57 39.81
N THR A 308 -53.33 -40.09 38.83
CA THR A 308 -52.97 -39.89 37.43
C THR A 308 -51.80 -38.92 37.26
N LEU A 309 -50.58 -39.43 37.41
CA LEU A 309 -49.38 -38.86 36.81
C LEU A 309 -48.95 -39.82 35.71
N ASP A 310 -49.05 -39.38 34.45
CA ASP A 310 -48.22 -39.78 33.30
C ASP A 310 -48.94 -39.48 31.96
N GLY A 311 -49.34 -38.22 31.77
CA GLY A 311 -49.79 -37.69 30.47
C GLY A 311 -48.88 -36.55 30.04
N ASP A 312 -48.84 -35.49 30.85
CA ASP A 312 -48.09 -34.26 30.54
C ASP A 312 -46.57 -34.46 30.43
N ILE A 313 -46.00 -35.40 31.21
CA ILE A 313 -44.56 -35.74 31.13
C ILE A 313 -44.26 -36.51 29.85
N ILE A 314 -45.16 -37.42 29.46
CA ILE A 314 -45.02 -38.19 28.22
C ILE A 314 -45.17 -37.26 27.01
N ASP A 315 -46.16 -36.36 27.03
CA ASP A 315 -46.37 -35.37 25.96
C ASP A 315 -45.20 -34.38 25.85
N ALA A 316 -44.61 -33.96 26.98
CA ALA A 316 -43.43 -33.10 26.98
C ALA A 316 -42.17 -33.82 26.44
N LEU A 317 -42.05 -35.13 26.66
CA LEU A 317 -40.97 -35.95 26.08
C LEU A 317 -41.21 -36.24 24.60
N LEU A 318 -42.45 -36.49 24.19
CA LEU A 318 -42.82 -36.66 22.78
C LEU A 318 -42.60 -35.38 21.98
N SER A 319 -42.99 -34.21 22.51
CA SER A 319 -42.76 -32.93 21.84
C SER A 319 -41.27 -32.59 21.72
N LYS A 320 -40.44 -32.97 22.71
CA LYS A 320 -38.97 -32.84 22.60
C LYS A 320 -38.36 -33.83 21.60
N LEU A 321 -38.92 -35.04 21.49
CA LEU A 321 -38.49 -36.03 20.53
C LEU A 321 -38.85 -35.61 19.10
N GLU A 322 -40.06 -35.12 18.87
CA GLU A 322 -40.51 -34.55 17.60
C GLU A 322 -39.66 -33.34 17.20
N GLY A 323 -39.37 -32.43 18.14
CA GLY A 323 -38.47 -31.30 17.89
C GLY A 323 -37.05 -31.72 17.49
N ALA A 324 -36.50 -32.77 18.12
CA ALA A 324 -35.20 -33.33 17.76
C ALA A 324 -35.22 -34.07 16.40
N GLU A 325 -36.33 -34.73 16.05
CA GLU A 325 -36.53 -35.35 14.73
C GLU A 325 -36.66 -34.30 13.62
N ASP A 326 -37.35 -33.19 13.85
CA ASP A 326 -37.44 -32.07 12.92
C ASP A 326 -36.08 -31.36 12.73
N GLU A 327 -35.30 -31.19 13.79
CA GLU A 327 -33.93 -30.68 13.69
C GLU A 327 -33.00 -31.63 12.92
N LEU A 328 -33.14 -32.95 13.09
CA LEU A 328 -32.41 -33.96 12.32
C LEU A 328 -32.79 -33.98 10.84
N THR A 329 -34.08 -33.82 10.51
CA THR A 329 -34.52 -33.76 9.11
C THR A 329 -34.05 -32.47 8.44
N SER A 330 -34.08 -31.34 9.15
CA SER A 330 -33.56 -30.05 8.69
C SER A 330 -32.05 -30.08 8.44
N THR A 331 -31.27 -30.62 9.40
CA THR A 331 -29.81 -30.77 9.21
C THR A 331 -29.47 -31.73 8.07
N ARG A 332 -30.22 -32.82 7.89
CA ARG A 332 -30.07 -33.73 6.75
C ARG A 332 -30.40 -33.07 5.41
N ALA A 333 -31.40 -32.19 5.35
CA ALA A 333 -31.71 -31.40 4.16
C ALA A 333 -30.55 -30.44 3.83
N THR A 334 -30.01 -29.70 4.80
CA THR A 334 -28.87 -28.80 4.56
C THR A 334 -27.60 -29.55 4.14
N LEU A 335 -27.38 -30.77 4.63
CA LEU A 335 -26.27 -31.62 4.20
C LEU A 335 -26.46 -32.08 2.74
N SER A 336 -27.69 -32.45 2.35
CA SER A 336 -28.04 -32.79 0.97
C SER A 336 -27.81 -31.60 0.02
N ASP A 337 -28.20 -30.39 0.41
CA ASP A 337 -27.96 -29.18 -0.37
C ASP A 337 -26.47 -28.89 -0.53
N LYS A 338 -25.69 -29.02 0.56
CA LYS A 338 -24.22 -28.92 0.50
C LYS A 338 -23.61 -30.00 -0.39
N GLN A 339 -24.12 -31.23 -0.38
CA GLN A 339 -23.68 -32.32 -1.26
C GLN A 339 -24.00 -32.03 -2.74
N GLN A 340 -25.15 -31.43 -3.04
CA GLN A 340 -25.49 -31.00 -4.41
C GLN A 340 -24.56 -29.90 -4.91
N ILE A 341 -24.26 -28.90 -4.07
CA ILE A 341 -23.31 -27.82 -4.40
C ILE A 341 -21.92 -28.40 -4.65
N LEU A 342 -21.45 -29.32 -3.80
CA LEU A 342 -20.16 -29.98 -3.98
C LEU A 342 -20.10 -30.77 -5.30
N ASN A 343 -21.16 -31.52 -5.62
CA ASN A 343 -21.25 -32.24 -6.90
C ASN A 343 -21.26 -31.29 -8.10
N LYS A 344 -21.88 -30.11 -7.99
CA LYS A 344 -21.87 -29.10 -9.05
C LYS A 344 -20.48 -28.48 -9.24
N LEU A 345 -19.77 -28.19 -8.16
CA LEU A 345 -18.39 -27.72 -8.20
C LEU A 345 -17.47 -28.78 -8.83
N ILE A 346 -17.63 -30.06 -8.46
CA ILE A 346 -16.89 -31.17 -9.07
C ILE A 346 -17.16 -31.25 -10.58
N GLU A 347 -18.41 -31.11 -11.03
CA GLU A 347 -18.73 -31.02 -12.46
C GLU A 347 -18.06 -29.83 -13.16
N GLN A 348 -18.03 -28.66 -12.53
CA GLN A 348 -17.37 -27.47 -13.09
C GLN A 348 -15.85 -27.61 -13.15
N LEU A 349 -15.25 -28.38 -12.23
CA LEU A 349 -13.82 -28.66 -12.19
C LEU A 349 -13.37 -29.79 -13.14
N LYS A 350 -14.27 -30.67 -13.61
CA LYS A 350 -13.97 -31.74 -14.60
C LYS A 350 -13.33 -31.23 -15.90
N PRO A 351 -13.86 -30.21 -16.60
CA PRO A 351 -13.25 -29.70 -17.84
C PRO A 351 -11.88 -29.03 -17.59
N LEU A 352 -11.71 -28.36 -16.44
CA LEU A 352 -10.39 -27.82 -16.03
C LEU A 352 -9.39 -28.95 -15.78
N GLY A 353 -9.82 -30.02 -15.11
CA GLY A 353 -9.03 -31.23 -14.91
C GLY A 353 -8.64 -31.91 -16.23
N PHE A 354 -9.56 -31.96 -17.21
CA PHE A 354 -9.29 -32.49 -18.55
C PHE A 354 -8.29 -31.62 -19.32
N LEU A 355 -8.40 -30.30 -19.23
CA LEU A 355 -7.47 -29.36 -19.86
C LEU A 355 -6.06 -29.45 -19.24
N LEU A 356 -5.98 -29.56 -17.91
CA LEU A 356 -4.73 -29.77 -17.18
C LEU A 356 -4.12 -31.13 -17.54
N ALA A 357 -4.90 -32.21 -17.56
CA ALA A 357 -4.45 -33.53 -17.99
C ALA A 357 -3.97 -33.53 -19.45
N SER A 358 -4.66 -32.84 -20.35
CA SER A 358 -4.26 -32.68 -21.75
C SER A 358 -2.94 -31.91 -21.90
N LYS A 359 -2.77 -30.81 -21.13
CA LYS A 359 -1.49 -30.06 -21.08
C LYS A 359 -0.36 -30.89 -20.47
N TRP A 360 -0.65 -31.67 -19.44
CA TRP A 360 0.33 -32.53 -18.78
C TRP A 360 0.73 -33.72 -19.66
N CYS A 361 -0.21 -34.37 -20.35
CA CYS A 361 0.07 -35.40 -21.35
C CYS A 361 0.81 -34.84 -22.57
N SER A 362 0.57 -33.58 -22.95
CA SER A 362 1.33 -32.85 -23.97
C SER A 362 2.77 -32.59 -23.52
N ALA A 363 2.98 -32.12 -22.29
CA ALA A 363 4.30 -31.82 -21.73
C ALA A 363 5.12 -33.09 -21.44
N VAL A 364 4.49 -34.13 -20.91
CA VAL A 364 5.12 -35.44 -20.69
C VAL A 364 5.33 -36.15 -22.03
N GLY A 365 4.41 -36.01 -22.99
CA GLY A 365 4.57 -36.51 -24.35
C GLY A 365 5.71 -35.82 -25.12
N SER A 366 5.98 -34.53 -24.88
CA SER A 366 7.16 -33.85 -25.42
C SER A 366 8.45 -34.29 -24.72
N ALA A 367 8.40 -34.56 -23.41
CA ALA A 367 9.55 -35.05 -22.65
C ALA A 367 9.94 -36.50 -23.02
N ILE A 368 8.96 -37.38 -23.28
CA ILE A 368 9.23 -38.79 -23.66
C ILE A 368 9.71 -38.91 -25.13
N ARG A 369 9.50 -37.89 -25.97
CA ARG A 369 9.99 -37.89 -27.35
C ARG A 369 11.43 -37.37 -27.50
N SER A 370 12.02 -36.73 -26.49
CA SER A 370 13.42 -36.24 -26.59
C SER A 370 14.46 -37.22 -26.04
N ASP A 371 14.11 -38.07 -25.09
CA ASP A 371 15.10 -38.90 -24.40
C ASP A 371 14.85 -40.38 -24.67
N GLY A 372 15.29 -40.80 -25.87
CA GLY A 372 15.68 -42.18 -26.08
C GLY A 372 16.99 -42.42 -25.35
N ASP A 373 16.94 -42.73 -24.05
CA ASP A 373 17.87 -43.65 -23.40
C ASP A 373 17.43 -43.96 -21.97
N GLY A 374 17.59 -45.23 -21.61
CA GLY A 374 16.99 -45.83 -20.43
C GLY A 374 17.47 -45.27 -19.10
N LEU A 375 16.52 -45.04 -18.19
CA LEU A 375 16.78 -45.02 -16.76
C LEU A 375 15.75 -45.94 -16.08
N ALA A 376 16.20 -47.17 -15.86
CA ALA A 376 15.57 -48.09 -14.93
C ALA A 376 15.81 -47.57 -13.50
N LEU A 377 14.81 -46.93 -12.91
CA LEU A 377 14.79 -46.70 -11.46
C LEU A 377 14.22 -47.94 -10.78
N SER A 378 15.15 -48.73 -10.23
CA SER A 378 14.87 -49.73 -9.20
C SER A 378 14.27 -49.02 -7.99
N VAL A 379 13.03 -49.36 -7.64
CA VAL A 379 12.45 -49.04 -6.34
C VAL A 379 12.40 -50.34 -5.56
N ASP A 380 13.43 -50.55 -4.76
CA ASP A 380 13.44 -51.58 -3.72
C ASP A 380 12.68 -51.06 -2.50
N GLY A 381 11.67 -51.82 -2.06
CA GLY A 381 11.26 -51.94 -0.66
C GLY A 381 10.34 -50.86 -0.08
N GLU A 382 9.04 -50.96 -0.30
CA GLU A 382 8.02 -51.20 0.76
C GLU A 382 6.65 -51.45 0.10
N GLU A 383 5.94 -52.46 0.59
CA GLU A 383 4.82 -53.11 -0.09
C GLU A 383 3.58 -52.22 -0.22
N VAL A 384 3.39 -51.59 -1.39
CA VAL A 384 2.08 -51.11 -1.82
C VAL A 384 1.23 -52.32 -2.23
N PRO A 385 0.02 -52.52 -1.67
CA PRO A 385 -0.77 -53.72 -1.95
C PRO A 385 -1.06 -53.84 -3.44
N GLN A 386 -0.60 -54.96 -4.01
CA GLN A 386 -0.59 -55.33 -5.44
C GLN A 386 -1.95 -55.19 -6.15
N ALA A 387 -3.04 -55.04 -5.40
CA ALA A 387 -4.39 -54.77 -5.91
C ALA A 387 -4.56 -53.34 -6.47
N HIS A 388 -3.95 -52.32 -5.83
CA HIS A 388 -4.11 -50.93 -6.26
C HIS A 388 -3.30 -50.63 -7.52
N VAL A 389 -2.09 -51.19 -7.63
CA VAL A 389 -1.26 -51.06 -8.84
C VAL A 389 -1.89 -51.81 -10.02
N LYS A 390 -2.51 -52.98 -9.80
CA LYS A 390 -3.25 -53.70 -10.85
C LYS A 390 -4.51 -52.96 -11.29
N ALA A 391 -5.24 -52.34 -10.36
CA ALA A 391 -6.42 -51.54 -10.66
C ALA A 391 -6.06 -50.25 -11.43
N LEU A 392 -4.98 -49.57 -11.05
CA LEU A 392 -4.46 -48.41 -11.78
C LEU A 392 -3.95 -48.80 -13.18
N VAL A 393 -3.23 -49.93 -13.31
CA VAL A 393 -2.77 -50.42 -14.61
C VAL A 393 -3.95 -50.83 -15.50
N ALA A 394 -5.00 -51.44 -14.95
CA ALA A 394 -6.22 -51.78 -15.68
C ALA A 394 -6.99 -50.52 -16.12
N ALA A 395 -7.16 -49.54 -15.23
CA ALA A 395 -7.81 -48.26 -15.54
C ALA A 395 -7.04 -47.46 -16.60
N VAL A 396 -5.71 -47.47 -16.54
CA VAL A 396 -4.85 -46.86 -17.57
C VAL A 396 -4.97 -47.59 -18.91
N PHE A 397 -5.17 -48.92 -18.90
CA PHE A 397 -5.36 -49.70 -20.12
C PHE A 397 -6.74 -49.46 -20.76
N GLU A 398 -7.80 -49.33 -19.96
CA GLU A 398 -9.15 -48.98 -20.42
C GLU A 398 -9.23 -47.54 -20.94
N LEU A 399 -8.59 -46.57 -20.27
CA LEU A 399 -8.46 -45.19 -20.77
C LEU A 399 -7.65 -45.13 -22.08
N ARG A 400 -6.66 -46.01 -22.25
CA ARG A 400 -5.89 -46.15 -23.50
C ARG A 400 -6.68 -46.82 -24.63
N ALA A 401 -7.65 -47.67 -24.31
CA ALA A 401 -8.53 -48.30 -25.30
C ALA A 401 -9.60 -47.32 -25.80
N LEU A 402 -10.19 -46.52 -24.90
CA LEU A 402 -11.15 -45.47 -25.24
C LEU A 402 -10.51 -44.34 -26.05
N GLY A 403 -9.27 -43.93 -25.72
CA GLY A 403 -8.53 -42.92 -26.48
C GLY A 403 -8.07 -43.37 -27.88
N LYS A 404 -8.00 -44.68 -28.17
CA LYS A 404 -7.62 -45.21 -29.50
C LYS A 404 -8.78 -45.30 -30.49
N GLY A 405 -10.03 -45.30 -30.02
CA GLY A 405 -11.23 -45.33 -30.86
C GLY A 405 -11.60 -43.95 -31.41
N GLU A 406 -11.61 -42.93 -30.56
CA GLU A 406 -12.02 -41.57 -30.92
C GLU A 406 -10.84 -40.68 -31.36
N GLY A 407 -9.60 -41.03 -31.00
CA GLY A 407 -8.40 -40.28 -31.37
C GLY A 407 -8.00 -40.40 -32.85
N LYS A 408 -8.48 -41.41 -33.59
CA LYS A 408 -8.12 -41.60 -35.01
C LYS A 408 -8.87 -40.68 -35.96
N GLU A 409 -10.11 -40.33 -35.65
CA GLU A 409 -10.87 -39.37 -36.46
C GLU A 409 -10.40 -37.93 -36.19
N CYS A 410 -10.08 -37.61 -34.93
CA CYS A 410 -9.54 -36.30 -34.56
C CYS A 410 -8.08 -36.08 -35.03
N SER A 411 -7.26 -37.14 -35.13
CA SER A 411 -5.88 -37.01 -35.63
C SER A 411 -5.79 -36.80 -37.14
N VAL A 412 -6.74 -37.34 -37.91
CA VAL A 412 -6.77 -37.15 -39.37
C VAL A 412 -7.26 -35.74 -39.70
N GLN A 413 -8.33 -35.26 -39.05
CA GLN A 413 -8.79 -33.88 -39.21
C GLN A 413 -7.77 -32.84 -38.71
N ALA A 414 -7.05 -33.12 -37.61
CA ALA A 414 -5.95 -32.26 -37.20
C ALA A 414 -4.77 -32.34 -38.19
N GLY A 415 -4.43 -33.52 -38.71
CA GLY A 415 -3.37 -33.67 -39.72
C GLY A 415 -3.64 -32.86 -40.99
N ASP A 416 -4.87 -32.89 -41.50
CA ASP A 416 -5.27 -32.17 -42.72
C ASP A 416 -5.25 -30.64 -42.53
N ILE A 417 -5.60 -30.15 -41.33
CA ILE A 417 -5.51 -28.71 -40.99
C ILE A 417 -4.04 -28.28 -40.85
N TRP A 418 -3.19 -29.12 -40.25
CA TRP A 418 -1.77 -28.84 -40.10
C TRP A 418 -0.99 -28.90 -41.43
N GLU A 419 -1.40 -29.72 -42.39
CA GLU A 419 -0.82 -29.72 -43.74
C GLU A 419 -1.25 -28.49 -44.56
N GLN A 420 -2.46 -27.96 -44.34
CA GLN A 420 -2.89 -26.68 -44.92
C GLN A 420 -2.17 -25.47 -44.35
N GLU A 421 -1.93 -25.42 -43.03
CA GLU A 421 -1.23 -24.30 -42.38
C GLU A 421 0.29 -24.28 -42.64
N LYS A 422 0.87 -25.42 -43.05
CA LYS A 422 2.31 -25.54 -43.31
C LYS A 422 2.72 -25.10 -44.72
N GLU A 423 1.78 -25.01 -45.66
CA GLU A 423 2.04 -24.53 -47.03
C GLU A 423 1.91 -23.01 -47.20
N GLU A 424 1.38 -22.28 -46.22
CA GLU A 424 1.51 -20.81 -46.16
C GLU A 424 2.86 -20.44 -45.52
N GLU A 425 3.93 -20.40 -46.33
CA GLU A 425 5.16 -19.74 -45.87
C GLU A 425 4.84 -18.29 -45.52
N PRO A 426 5.19 -17.81 -44.30
CA PRO A 426 4.95 -16.43 -43.93
C PRO A 426 5.71 -15.54 -44.91
N SER A 427 5.00 -14.62 -45.57
CA SER A 427 5.55 -13.62 -46.48
C SER A 427 6.87 -13.06 -45.93
N GLU A 428 7.93 -13.04 -46.76
CA GLU A 428 9.26 -12.56 -46.35
C GLU A 428 9.20 -11.16 -45.70
N ASP A 429 8.29 -10.30 -46.18
CA ASP A 429 8.01 -8.98 -45.61
C ASP A 429 7.50 -9.05 -44.17
N ALA A 430 6.66 -10.03 -43.83
CA ALA A 430 6.16 -10.22 -42.47
C ALA A 430 7.27 -10.71 -41.54
N VAL A 431 8.18 -11.56 -42.03
CA VAL A 431 9.35 -12.02 -41.28
C VAL A 431 10.32 -10.86 -41.03
N GLU A 432 10.56 -10.02 -42.02
CA GLU A 432 11.43 -8.84 -41.90
C GLU A 432 10.82 -7.79 -40.95
N GLN A 433 9.51 -7.54 -41.02
CA GLN A 433 8.81 -6.68 -40.06
C GLN A 433 8.87 -7.21 -38.62
N LEU A 434 8.75 -8.53 -38.43
CA LEU A 434 8.90 -9.15 -37.11
C LEU A 434 10.34 -9.05 -36.60
N ALA A 435 11.35 -9.17 -37.46
CA ALA A 435 12.74 -8.96 -37.09
C ALA A 435 13.00 -7.50 -36.67
N GLN A 436 12.50 -6.53 -37.43
CA GLN A 436 12.61 -5.11 -37.11
C GLN A 436 11.91 -4.76 -35.79
N LEU A 437 10.71 -5.29 -35.55
CA LEU A 437 9.98 -5.09 -34.29
C LEU A 437 10.67 -5.76 -33.10
N LYS A 438 11.35 -6.90 -33.29
CA LYS A 438 12.17 -7.52 -32.24
C LYS A 438 13.36 -6.63 -31.87
N ASP A 439 14.06 -6.11 -32.88
CA ASP A 439 15.19 -5.19 -32.70
C ASP A 439 14.77 -3.91 -31.95
N ASP A 440 13.62 -3.33 -32.32
CA ASP A 440 13.12 -2.11 -31.68
C ASP A 440 12.61 -2.39 -30.25
N ASN A 441 11.99 -3.55 -30.00
CA ASN A 441 11.65 -3.98 -28.64
C ASN A 441 12.90 -4.19 -27.77
N GLU A 442 13.98 -4.74 -28.33
CA GLU A 442 15.23 -4.93 -27.59
C GLU A 442 15.89 -3.59 -27.25
N LYS A 443 15.88 -2.63 -28.18
CA LYS A 443 16.32 -1.25 -27.93
C LYS A 443 15.47 -0.59 -26.84
N GLN A 444 14.15 -0.74 -26.88
CA GLN A 444 13.24 -0.20 -25.86
C GLN A 444 13.51 -0.82 -24.49
N ARG A 445 13.70 -2.15 -24.41
CA ARG A 445 14.07 -2.83 -23.15
C ARG A 445 15.35 -2.27 -22.56
N LYS A 446 16.40 -2.06 -23.37
CA LYS A 446 17.66 -1.46 -22.92
C LYS A 446 17.49 -0.02 -22.42
N VAL A 447 16.58 0.76 -23.00
CA VAL A 447 16.28 2.13 -22.52
C VAL A 447 15.52 2.07 -21.19
N ILE A 448 14.54 1.18 -21.06
CA ILE A 448 13.79 0.99 -19.82
C ILE A 448 14.74 0.56 -18.69
N GLU A 449 15.61 -0.42 -18.93
CA GLU A 449 16.61 -0.88 -17.95
C GLU A 449 17.51 0.26 -17.46
N ARG A 450 18.00 1.12 -18.36
CA ARG A 450 18.77 2.32 -17.99
C ARG A 450 17.96 3.30 -17.14
N LEU A 451 16.70 3.54 -17.51
CA LEU A 451 15.82 4.44 -16.76
C LEU A 451 15.45 3.88 -15.38
N GLU A 452 15.27 2.57 -15.27
CA GLU A 452 15.05 1.88 -13.99
C GLU A 452 16.28 1.97 -13.08
N ASP A 453 17.49 1.80 -13.64
CA ASP A 453 18.74 1.97 -12.90
C ASP A 453 18.95 3.40 -12.43
N ASP A 454 18.64 4.39 -13.27
CA ASP A 454 18.73 5.81 -12.90
C ASP A 454 17.67 6.19 -11.85
N LEU A 455 16.46 5.61 -11.93
CA LEU A 455 15.42 5.77 -10.92
C LEU A 455 15.86 5.16 -9.58
N LYS A 456 16.44 3.96 -9.57
CA LYS A 456 17.00 3.33 -8.35
C LYS A 456 18.08 4.20 -7.72
N LYS A 457 19.05 4.68 -8.51
CA LYS A 457 20.10 5.58 -8.01
C LYS A 457 19.52 6.88 -7.45
N SER A 458 18.51 7.45 -8.12
CA SER A 458 17.82 8.65 -7.64
C SER A 458 17.03 8.39 -6.35
N GLN A 459 16.40 7.22 -6.24
CA GLN A 459 15.68 6.79 -5.04
C GLN A 459 16.64 6.56 -3.86
N GLU A 460 17.79 5.91 -4.08
CA GLU A 460 18.85 5.73 -3.08
C GLU A 460 19.43 7.08 -2.61
N ALA A 461 19.66 8.02 -3.53
CA ALA A 461 20.08 9.37 -3.17
C ALA A 461 18.99 10.12 -2.37
N THR A 462 17.72 9.93 -2.74
CA THR A 462 16.58 10.54 -2.04
C THR A 462 16.42 9.94 -0.65
N SER A 463 16.50 8.62 -0.49
CA SER A 463 16.44 7.97 0.83
C SER A 463 17.62 8.38 1.71
N GLY A 464 18.84 8.44 1.17
CA GLY A 464 20.00 8.95 1.91
C GLY A 464 19.81 10.40 2.36
N SER A 465 19.23 11.26 1.52
CA SER A 465 18.90 12.63 1.92
C SER A 465 17.76 12.72 2.95
N GLN A 466 16.77 11.83 2.88
CA GLN A 466 15.69 11.73 3.87
C GLN A 466 16.20 11.26 5.24
N GLU A 467 17.12 10.29 5.27
CA GLU A 467 17.79 9.83 6.49
C GLU A 467 18.64 10.95 7.12
N ALA A 468 19.39 11.69 6.30
CA ALA A 468 20.13 12.87 6.76
C ALA A 468 19.20 13.99 7.30
N LEU A 469 18.04 14.19 6.68
CA LEU A 469 17.03 15.15 7.15
C LEU A 469 16.35 14.68 8.45
N ALA A 470 16.07 13.38 8.58
CA ALA A 470 15.48 12.79 9.78
C ALA A 470 16.42 12.91 10.99
N THR A 471 17.71 12.59 10.80
CA THR A 471 18.72 12.77 11.84
C THR A 471 18.92 14.24 12.21
N ALA A 472 18.96 15.16 11.24
CA ALA A 472 19.03 16.60 11.51
C ALA A 472 17.79 17.10 12.27
N ARG A 473 16.60 16.61 11.93
CA ARG A 473 15.35 16.92 12.63
C ARG A 473 15.38 16.44 14.08
N GLU A 474 15.81 15.20 14.33
CA GLU A 474 15.91 14.64 15.69
C GLU A 474 16.91 15.42 16.55
N GLN A 475 18.08 15.75 16.00
CA GLN A 475 19.06 16.59 16.68
C GLN A 475 18.50 17.97 17.04
N LEU A 476 17.79 18.62 16.12
CA LEU A 476 17.16 19.91 16.38
C LEU A 476 16.07 19.83 17.46
N VAL A 477 15.26 18.75 17.49
CA VAL A 477 14.32 18.53 18.59
C VAL A 477 15.06 18.39 19.91
N GLY A 478 16.13 17.59 19.97
CA GLY A 478 16.99 17.47 21.15
C GLY A 478 17.55 18.82 21.61
N PHE A 479 18.07 19.64 20.69
CA PHE A 479 18.52 21.00 21.01
C PHE A 479 17.40 21.89 21.56
N THR A 480 16.18 21.80 21.02
CA THR A 480 15.05 22.59 21.54
C THR A 480 14.64 22.17 22.95
N GLU A 481 14.75 20.88 23.27
CA GLU A 481 14.45 20.34 24.61
C GLU A 481 15.53 20.77 25.63
N GLU A 482 16.80 20.70 25.26
CA GLU A 482 17.93 21.15 26.09
C GLU A 482 17.86 22.66 26.36
N LEU A 483 17.58 23.47 25.34
CA LEU A 483 17.39 24.92 25.50
C LEU A 483 16.20 25.25 26.40
N ALA A 484 15.08 24.53 26.26
CA ALA A 484 13.94 24.69 27.15
C ALA A 484 14.27 24.28 28.60
N ALA A 485 15.10 23.26 28.80
CA ALA A 485 15.57 22.84 30.13
C ALA A 485 16.48 23.90 30.78
N LEU A 486 17.43 24.47 30.03
CA LEU A 486 18.29 25.55 30.49
C LEU A 486 17.49 26.81 30.84
N SER A 487 16.49 27.16 30.02
CA SER A 487 15.64 28.31 30.28
C SER A 487 14.85 28.13 31.58
N ARG A 488 14.33 26.93 31.85
CA ARG A 488 13.65 26.61 33.11
C ARG A 488 14.59 26.70 34.31
N HIS A 489 15.81 26.19 34.19
CA HIS A 489 16.79 26.23 35.27
C HIS A 489 17.22 27.67 35.63
N LEU A 490 17.37 28.54 34.63
CA LEU A 490 17.62 29.97 34.88
C LEU A 490 16.44 30.64 35.60
N CYS A 491 15.21 30.36 35.15
CA CYS A 491 14.03 30.90 35.82
C CYS A 491 13.85 30.38 37.26
N MET A 492 14.26 29.14 37.57
CA MET A 492 14.24 28.63 38.94
C MET A 492 15.28 29.31 39.83
N ASN A 493 16.48 29.58 39.30
CA ASN A 493 17.52 30.29 40.03
C ASN A 493 17.21 31.79 40.23
N ASP A 494 16.40 32.40 39.36
CA ASP A 494 15.90 33.78 39.54
C ASP A 494 14.87 33.90 40.68
N ILE A 495 14.22 32.80 41.09
CA ILE A 495 13.17 32.77 42.14
C ILE A 495 13.79 32.66 43.56
N ASP A 496 15.04 32.21 43.69
CA ASP A 496 15.72 31.99 44.97
C ASP A 496 16.47 33.23 45.51
N ALA A 497 16.25 34.43 44.96
CA ALA A 497 16.71 35.66 45.59
C ALA A 497 15.86 35.94 46.85
N PRO A 498 16.42 35.86 48.08
CA PRO A 498 15.64 35.91 49.30
C PRO A 498 15.10 37.32 49.55
N ASN A 499 13.84 37.36 49.98
CA ASN A 499 13.10 38.54 50.43
C ASN A 499 13.94 39.47 51.31
N LEU A 500 14.15 40.70 50.85
CA LEU A 500 14.53 41.83 51.70
C LEU A 500 13.29 42.72 51.90
N GLU A 501 12.42 42.32 52.81
CA GLU A 501 11.45 43.25 53.39
C GLU A 501 12.17 44.08 54.44
N ASN A 502 12.30 45.40 54.23
CA ASN A 502 11.81 46.42 55.17
C ASN A 502 12.10 47.86 54.72
N HIS A 503 10.99 48.63 54.69
CA HIS A 503 10.82 50.09 54.83
C HIS A 503 10.78 51.05 53.61
N SER A 504 9.56 51.61 53.49
CA SER A 504 9.11 52.97 53.13
C SER A 504 9.01 53.41 51.66
N ASP A 505 7.75 53.69 51.31
CA ASP A 505 7.22 54.75 50.46
C ASP A 505 7.26 54.62 48.91
N ALA A 506 6.14 54.09 48.42
CA ALA A 506 5.29 54.67 47.37
C ALA A 506 5.92 55.06 46.02
N ILE A 507 6.07 54.06 45.14
CA ILE A 507 5.82 54.18 43.69
C ILE A 507 5.12 52.88 43.24
N PRO A 508 4.07 52.90 42.38
CA PRO A 508 3.24 51.73 42.14
C PRO A 508 4.04 50.57 41.55
N ARG A 509 3.97 49.41 42.23
CA ARG A 509 4.31 48.10 41.64
C ARG A 509 3.59 47.97 40.30
N PRO A 510 4.28 47.78 39.17
CA PRO A 510 3.68 47.01 38.10
C PRO A 510 3.64 45.58 38.62
N VAL A 511 2.47 45.15 39.09
CA VAL A 511 2.08 43.75 38.99
C VAL A 511 1.95 43.47 37.50
N LEU A 512 3.09 43.30 36.83
CA LEU A 512 3.22 42.40 35.69
C LEU A 512 3.80 41.15 36.34
N ALA A 513 2.98 40.36 37.04
CA ALA A 513 2.32 39.26 36.34
C ALA A 513 3.30 38.73 35.28
N CYS A 514 4.12 37.78 35.68
CA CYS A 514 4.68 36.78 34.78
C CYS A 514 3.52 35.98 34.15
N THR A 515 2.64 36.68 33.44
CA THR A 515 1.60 36.18 32.57
C THR A 515 1.94 36.84 31.25
N ASP A 516 2.92 36.24 30.59
CA ASP A 516 3.30 36.39 29.18
C ASP A 516 4.76 35.95 28.96
N ALA A 517 5.26 35.00 29.77
CA ALA A 517 6.09 33.95 29.18
C ALA A 517 5.16 33.01 28.39
N SER A 518 4.51 33.56 27.35
CA SER A 518 4.11 32.76 26.20
C SER A 518 5.41 32.31 25.52
N LEU A 519 6.15 31.40 26.17
CA LEU A 519 6.63 30.24 25.44
C LEU A 519 5.37 29.72 24.74
N PRO A 520 5.28 29.81 23.40
CA PRO A 520 4.07 29.38 22.74
C PRO A 520 3.79 27.97 23.24
N ALA A 521 2.52 27.71 23.57
CA ALA A 521 2.02 26.39 23.93
C ALA A 521 2.38 25.31 22.87
N SER A 522 3.02 25.68 21.75
CA SER A 522 3.61 24.83 20.73
C SER A 522 4.84 24.02 21.15
N VAL A 523 5.48 24.29 22.30
CA VAL A 523 6.64 23.46 22.74
C VAL A 523 6.19 22.12 23.36
N VAL A 524 4.95 22.05 23.86
CA VAL A 524 4.45 20.84 24.55
C VAL A 524 3.87 19.80 23.57
N ASP A 525 3.62 20.16 22.31
CA ASP A 525 2.95 19.29 21.33
C ASP A 525 3.73 19.06 20.02
N LEU A 526 5.07 19.12 20.08
CA LEU A 526 5.97 18.80 18.97
C LEU A 526 5.92 17.32 18.50
N ARG A 527 5.16 16.47 19.19
CA ARG A 527 4.94 15.06 18.83
C ARG A 527 3.71 14.82 17.94
N ALA A 528 2.82 15.80 17.77
CA ALA A 528 1.57 15.60 17.03
C ALA A 528 1.71 15.84 15.51
N GLU A 529 2.60 16.74 15.08
CA GLU A 529 2.88 16.96 13.65
C GLU A 529 4.38 17.14 13.36
N PRO A 530 4.90 16.53 12.28
CA PRO A 530 6.31 16.59 11.99
C PRO A 530 6.75 17.97 11.45
N LEU A 531 6.97 18.97 12.32
CA LEU A 531 7.57 20.27 11.98
C LEU A 531 8.86 20.13 11.13
N GLY A 532 8.93 20.81 9.98
CA GLY A 532 10.10 20.75 9.10
C GLY A 532 11.37 21.33 9.73
N VAL A 533 12.54 20.89 9.27
CA VAL A 533 13.88 21.35 9.76
C VAL A 533 14.00 22.87 9.81
N SER A 534 13.44 23.58 8.82
CA SER A 534 13.41 25.05 8.78
C SER A 534 12.63 25.67 9.96
N ALA A 535 11.48 25.09 10.30
CA ALA A 535 10.65 25.54 11.42
C ALA A 535 11.35 25.27 12.77
N LEU A 536 11.97 24.09 12.93
CA LEU A 536 12.77 23.79 14.11
C LEU A 536 13.96 24.76 14.26
N MET A 537 14.64 25.10 13.15
CA MET A 537 15.73 26.06 13.14
C MET A 537 15.28 27.49 13.51
N THR A 538 14.04 27.87 13.21
CA THR A 538 13.47 29.15 13.69
C THR A 538 13.18 29.12 15.20
N ILE A 539 12.68 28.00 15.72
CA ILE A 539 12.40 27.82 17.15
C ILE A 539 13.70 27.84 17.95
N VAL A 540 14.74 27.11 17.53
CA VAL A 540 16.06 27.09 18.20
C VAL A 540 16.65 28.50 18.25
N ARG A 541 16.60 29.27 17.16
CA ARG A 541 17.11 30.66 17.13
C ARG A 541 16.37 31.55 18.12
N GLU A 542 15.06 31.39 18.24
CA GLU A 542 14.25 32.18 19.17
C GLU A 542 14.51 31.78 20.63
N GLN A 543 14.58 30.48 20.93
CA GLN A 543 14.95 29.98 22.25
C GLN A 543 16.35 30.45 22.68
N MET A 544 17.33 30.43 21.77
CA MET A 544 18.68 30.97 22.03
C MET A 544 18.65 32.48 22.33
N ARG A 545 17.83 33.25 21.62
CA ARG A 545 17.66 34.68 21.87
C ARG A 545 17.10 34.93 23.27
N HIS A 546 16.04 34.22 23.65
CA HIS A 546 15.44 34.32 24.98
C HIS A 546 16.40 33.91 26.09
N LEU A 547 17.16 32.83 25.91
CA LEU A 547 18.19 32.39 26.84
C LEU A 547 19.27 33.44 27.04
N LYS A 548 19.74 34.05 25.95
CA LYS A 548 20.75 35.12 26.02
C LYS A 548 20.24 36.34 26.81
N GLU A 549 19.00 36.75 26.57
CA GLU A 549 18.39 37.86 27.32
C GLU A 549 18.15 37.50 28.79
N ALA A 550 17.81 36.25 29.10
CA ALA A 550 17.63 35.77 30.47
C ALA A 550 18.97 35.71 31.22
N THR A 551 20.04 35.22 30.60
CA THR A 551 21.36 35.17 31.23
C THR A 551 21.97 36.56 31.44
N GLU A 552 21.77 37.49 30.51
CA GLU A 552 22.17 38.89 30.68
C GLU A 552 21.44 39.54 31.87
N ARG A 553 20.15 39.25 32.06
CA ARG A 553 19.36 39.70 33.22
C ARG A 553 19.84 39.07 34.54
N ALA A 554 20.03 37.75 34.58
CA ALA A 554 20.55 37.06 35.77
C ALA A 554 21.96 37.55 36.16
N ALA A 555 22.83 37.82 35.18
CA ALA A 555 24.14 38.39 35.41
C ALA A 555 24.08 39.81 35.99
N ALA A 556 23.12 40.63 35.55
CA ALA A 556 22.89 41.96 36.12
C ALA A 556 22.41 41.89 37.58
N VAL A 557 21.53 40.94 37.91
CA VAL A 557 21.08 40.68 39.29
C VAL A 557 22.22 40.17 40.17
N ALA A 558 23.03 39.23 39.70
CA ALA A 558 24.20 38.73 40.42
C ALA A 558 25.24 39.86 40.69
N ALA A 559 25.44 40.76 39.72
CA ALA A 559 26.30 41.93 39.91
C ALA A 559 25.73 42.91 40.95
N ALA A 560 24.40 43.06 41.04
CA ALA A 560 23.74 43.85 42.08
C ALA A 560 23.82 43.17 43.46
N ALA A 561 23.64 41.86 43.54
CA ALA A 561 23.78 41.07 44.77
C ALA A 561 25.21 41.11 45.33
N LYS A 562 26.23 41.07 44.47
CA LYS A 562 27.65 41.21 44.88
C LYS A 562 27.95 42.58 45.48
N ARG A 563 27.33 43.65 44.94
CA ARG A 563 27.39 45.01 45.53
C ARG A 563 26.67 45.09 46.88
N HIS A 564 25.63 44.28 47.11
CA HIS A 564 24.94 44.18 48.40
C HIS A 564 25.68 43.31 49.44
N SER A 565 26.34 42.22 49.03
CA SER A 565 27.11 41.32 49.91
C SER A 565 28.33 42.01 50.55
N GLU A 566 28.96 42.96 49.86
CA GLU A 566 30.05 43.78 50.43
C GLU A 566 29.60 44.65 51.62
N VAL A 567 28.28 44.83 51.81
CA VAL A 567 27.69 45.64 52.90
C VAL A 567 27.28 44.80 54.12
N THR A 568 27.12 43.47 54.00
CA THR A 568 26.48 42.61 55.04
C THR A 568 27.31 41.39 55.47
N GLY A 569 28.65 41.45 55.44
CA GLY A 569 29.54 40.31 55.73
C GLY A 569 29.48 39.68 57.14
N ARG A 570 28.57 40.11 58.03
CA ARG A 570 28.39 39.55 59.37
C ARG A 570 27.33 38.44 59.45
N SER A 571 26.48 38.33 58.43
CA SER A 571 25.41 37.32 58.37
C SER A 571 25.88 35.97 57.83
N ASP A 572 26.91 35.97 56.98
CA ASP A 572 27.38 34.77 56.28
C ASP A 572 28.12 33.79 57.21
N GLU A 573 28.88 34.29 58.20
CA GLU A 573 29.59 33.43 59.17
C GLU A 573 28.66 32.67 60.14
N ILE A 574 27.42 33.14 60.31
CA ILE A 574 26.42 32.48 61.16
C ILE A 574 25.78 31.33 60.38
N ALA A 575 25.47 31.56 59.10
CA ALA A 575 24.88 30.55 58.22
C ALA A 575 25.87 29.40 57.93
N GLU A 576 27.17 29.66 57.83
CA GLU A 576 28.18 28.60 57.67
C GLU A 576 28.27 27.69 58.90
N ARG A 577 28.27 28.24 60.12
CA ARG A 577 28.33 27.43 61.36
C ARG A 577 27.10 26.54 61.53
N GLU A 578 25.92 26.99 61.16
CA GLU A 578 24.70 26.18 61.20
C GLU A 578 24.73 25.03 60.16
N ARG A 579 25.29 25.29 58.97
CA ARG A 579 25.48 24.25 57.93
C ARG A 579 26.48 23.18 58.37
N GLU A 580 27.57 23.58 59.01
CA GLU A 580 28.57 22.64 59.56
C GLU A 580 27.97 21.76 60.67
N GLY A 581 27.18 22.33 61.59
CA GLY A 581 26.49 21.58 62.64
C GLY A 581 25.52 20.53 62.09
N LEU A 582 24.73 20.88 61.07
CA LEU A 582 23.82 19.95 60.41
C LEU A 582 24.57 18.84 59.67
N ALA A 583 25.71 19.14 59.04
CA ALA A 583 26.54 18.15 58.35
C ALA A 583 27.10 17.10 59.33
N GLU A 584 27.55 17.53 60.52
CA GLU A 584 28.02 16.62 61.56
C GLU A 584 26.91 15.70 62.10
N GLU A 585 25.69 16.21 62.27
CA GLU A 585 24.53 15.42 62.69
C GLU A 585 24.16 14.35 61.66
N VAL A 586 24.19 14.69 60.38
CA VAL A 586 23.96 13.73 59.29
C VAL A 586 25.02 12.63 59.27
N LEU A 587 26.29 12.96 59.53
CA LEU A 587 27.37 11.98 59.61
C LEU A 587 27.19 11.03 60.81
N LYS A 588 26.79 11.56 61.99
CA LYS A 588 26.46 10.74 63.16
C LYS A 588 25.32 9.76 62.87
N LEU A 589 24.24 10.24 62.26
CA LEU A 589 23.09 9.40 61.91
C LEU A 589 23.45 8.32 60.89
N ARG A 590 24.28 8.63 59.89
CA ARG A 590 24.79 7.65 58.91
C ARG A 590 25.63 6.55 59.57
N SER A 591 26.50 6.92 60.52
CA SER A 591 27.30 5.96 61.30
C SER A 591 26.42 5.04 62.16
N LEU A 592 25.40 5.61 62.83
CA LEU A 592 24.46 4.86 63.65
C LEU A 592 23.59 3.91 62.81
N LEU A 593 23.19 4.33 61.61
CA LEU A 593 22.48 3.47 60.66
C LEU A 593 23.36 2.31 60.17
N SER A 594 24.65 2.56 59.92
CA SER A 594 25.60 1.53 59.49
C SER A 594 25.78 0.45 60.55
N THR A 595 25.99 0.84 61.81
CA THR A 595 26.12 -0.11 62.93
C THR A 595 24.84 -0.92 63.14
N LYS A 596 23.66 -0.32 62.99
CA LYS A 596 22.38 -1.07 63.04
C LYS A 596 22.23 -2.07 61.89
N ARG A 597 22.66 -1.72 60.68
CA ARG A 597 22.66 -2.65 59.53
C ARG A 597 23.58 -3.85 59.78
N GLU A 598 24.73 -3.63 60.39
CA GLU A 598 25.71 -4.69 60.71
C GLU A 598 25.22 -5.62 61.83
N GLN A 599 24.54 -5.07 62.85
CA GLN A 599 23.86 -5.86 63.90
C GLN A 599 22.76 -6.77 63.32
N ILE A 600 22.00 -6.28 62.34
CA ILE A 600 20.98 -7.10 61.65
C ILE A 600 21.64 -8.21 60.84
N ALA A 601 22.78 -7.94 60.18
CA ALA A 601 23.51 -8.95 59.42
C ALA A 601 24.05 -10.08 60.32
N THR A 602 24.59 -9.75 61.49
CA THR A 602 25.07 -10.73 62.48
C THR A 602 23.93 -11.56 63.09
N LEU A 603 22.77 -10.95 63.39
CA LEU A 603 21.60 -11.72 63.84
C LEU A 603 21.11 -12.70 62.77
N ARG A 604 21.11 -12.30 61.49
CA ARG A 604 20.74 -13.17 60.36
C ARG A 604 21.68 -14.37 60.22
N THR A 605 22.99 -14.21 60.42
CA THR A 605 23.94 -15.33 60.34
C THR A 605 23.78 -16.30 61.51
N VAL A 606 23.59 -15.80 62.74
CA VAL A 606 23.31 -16.64 63.92
C VAL A 606 22.02 -17.44 63.75
N LEU A 607 20.94 -16.80 63.29
CA LEU A 607 19.68 -17.49 63.02
C LEU A 607 19.83 -18.58 61.94
N LYS A 608 20.62 -18.33 60.90
CA LYS A 608 20.90 -19.32 59.85
C LYS A 608 21.70 -20.50 60.39
N ALA A 609 22.70 -20.25 61.24
CA ALA A 609 23.46 -21.31 61.91
C ALA A 609 22.56 -22.15 62.83
N ASN A 610 21.70 -21.53 63.63
CA ASN A 610 20.72 -22.24 64.48
C ASN A 610 19.74 -23.08 63.66
N LYS A 611 19.27 -22.56 62.52
CA LYS A 611 18.44 -23.33 61.59
C LYS A 611 19.19 -24.56 61.06
N GLN A 612 20.47 -24.42 60.70
CA GLN A 612 21.30 -25.52 60.23
C GLN A 612 21.51 -26.59 61.31
N VAL A 613 21.71 -26.18 62.57
CA VAL A 613 21.86 -27.09 63.73
C VAL A 613 20.55 -27.82 64.05
N LEU A 614 19.40 -27.17 63.89
CA LEU A 614 18.10 -27.82 64.04
C LEU A 614 17.85 -28.85 62.94
N ILE A 615 18.16 -28.50 61.69
CA ILE A 615 18.05 -29.42 60.55
C ILE A 615 18.98 -30.62 60.73
N SER A 616 20.22 -30.42 61.19
CA SER A 616 21.15 -31.54 61.42
C SER A 616 20.72 -32.42 62.60
N LYS A 617 20.09 -31.85 63.64
CA LYS A 617 19.50 -32.64 64.74
C LYS A 617 18.30 -33.49 64.29
N ILE A 618 17.42 -32.95 63.44
CA ILE A 618 16.27 -33.68 62.89
C ILE A 618 16.74 -34.80 61.96
N ALA A 619 17.83 -34.61 61.21
CA ALA A 619 18.38 -35.65 60.33
C ALA A 619 19.10 -36.80 61.09
N PHE A 620 19.38 -36.65 62.38
CA PHE A 620 20.09 -37.64 63.21
C PHE A 620 19.17 -38.42 64.18
N SER A 621 17.90 -38.01 64.31
CA SER A 621 16.84 -38.78 65.00
C SER A 621 16.01 -39.54 63.97
#